data_AF-A0A418LXX1-F1
#
_entry.id   AF-A0A418LXX1-F1
#
_cell.length_a   1.000
_cell.length_b   1.000
_cell.length_c   1.000
_cell.angle_alpha   90.00
_cell.angle_beta   90.00
_cell.angle_gamma   90.00
#
_symmetry.space_group_name_H-M   'P 1'
#
loop_
_entity.id
_entity.type
_entity.pdbx_description
1 polymer ?
#
loop_
_entity_poly.entity_id
_entity_poly.type
_entity_poly.pdbx_seq_one_letter_code
_entity_poly.pdbx_strand_id
1 'polypeptide(L)'
;MNLTNTSLLNLNDQQRRSLIDSIRCGECILVLGPYANLVEDGLAQRVRLANHLVKALPTEPPVDSHEQDSFSSVVCRLLLDRNYKRGDIQKEITTFYRQQRGRILPNSPYDLILKLGFRTIFTTDPDCRLMKAFDDRNRNPLGLFFTQVPQPDIIPQLNPSDGLTEETPVILNLFGSTDRPDSLAIGPEEELAQLYALTSGEIGNKINLRIAPRLANCRWYLFVGYNFNSWSLGSIFYFFSKLTEKIRDARVFGLHSKPQAQLTDTTVVYYKNLFPVEGNKDDVRIVNSDAQTFFTELNELAEQFPPPPPPSSRVAFIVYHPKDRDILETFRQSIETKCQEYDLTVKYSQPVTSFDRPLSDDQIHQHVLKEEIVLYLISTNWEIDFQYEDFLDLAQQRNMDAGVKGVLLDNYNLFGANRQRKPAFVDGSIKLLNKQRPFNSQTDCDSLIQEVDAFLEDMEDIVSTTI
;
A
#
# COMPACT_ATOMS: atom_id res chain seq x y z
N MET A 1 -21.85 -18.37 -17.13
CA MET A 1 -21.09 -17.62 -18.15
C MET A 1 -19.77 -18.35 -18.38
N ASN A 2 -19.23 -18.41 -19.60
CA ASN A 2 -17.86 -18.89 -19.80
C ASN A 2 -16.92 -17.84 -19.22
N LEU A 3 -16.30 -18.13 -18.07
CA LEU A 3 -15.24 -17.32 -17.48
C LEU A 3 -13.99 -17.48 -18.37
N THR A 4 -13.93 -16.71 -19.45
CA THR A 4 -12.76 -16.65 -20.33
C THR A 4 -11.55 -16.19 -19.51
N ASN A 5 -10.38 -16.82 -19.74
CA ASN A 5 -9.08 -16.39 -19.23
C ASN A 5 -8.95 -14.88 -19.37
N THR A 6 -9.07 -14.15 -18.27
CA THR A 6 -9.16 -12.70 -18.29
C THR A 6 -8.18 -12.14 -17.29
N SER A 7 -7.02 -11.79 -17.83
CA SER A 7 -5.91 -11.13 -17.19
C SER A 7 -6.24 -9.71 -16.73
N LEU A 8 -5.21 -8.98 -16.29
CA LEU A 8 -5.22 -7.51 -16.11
C LEU A 8 -5.83 -6.75 -17.31
N LEU A 9 -5.98 -7.39 -18.47
CA LEU A 9 -6.66 -6.87 -19.66
C LEU A 9 -8.10 -6.38 -19.42
N ASN A 10 -8.81 -6.84 -18.39
CA ASN A 10 -10.16 -6.35 -18.07
C ASN A 10 -10.17 -4.98 -17.37
N LEU A 11 -9.03 -4.50 -16.88
CA LEU A 11 -8.89 -3.12 -16.43
C LEU A 11 -8.81 -2.22 -17.66
N ASN A 12 -9.50 -1.08 -17.64
CA ASN A 12 -9.29 -0.05 -18.65
C ASN A 12 -7.93 0.65 -18.41
N ASP A 13 -7.44 1.43 -19.39
CA ASP A 13 -6.10 2.03 -19.29
C ASP A 13 -5.93 2.96 -18.08
N GLN A 14 -6.99 3.67 -17.69
CA GLN A 14 -6.98 4.51 -16.49
C GLN A 14 -6.82 3.67 -15.21
N GLN A 15 -7.52 2.55 -15.12
CA GLN A 15 -7.42 1.61 -13.99
C GLN A 15 -6.05 0.94 -13.95
N ARG A 16 -5.50 0.54 -15.10
CA ARG A 16 -4.15 -0.05 -15.19
C ARG A 16 -3.08 0.94 -14.74
N ARG A 17 -3.14 2.18 -15.24
CA ARG A 17 -2.24 3.25 -14.81
C ARG A 17 -2.36 3.52 -13.31
N SER A 18 -3.59 3.69 -12.81
CA SER A 18 -3.86 3.89 -11.39
C SER A 18 -3.30 2.77 -10.51
N LEU A 19 -3.39 1.51 -10.94
CA LEU A 19 -2.79 0.38 -10.23
C LEU A 19 -1.26 0.51 -10.16
N ILE A 20 -0.59 0.75 -11.30
CA ILE A 20 0.86 0.90 -11.34
C ILE A 20 1.33 2.09 -10.48
N ASP A 21 0.62 3.21 -10.55
CA ASP A 21 0.93 4.38 -9.72
C ASP A 21 0.75 4.07 -8.24
N SER A 22 -0.33 3.35 -7.86
CA SER A 22 -0.58 2.96 -6.47
C SER A 22 0.51 2.02 -5.94
N ILE A 23 1.04 1.11 -6.77
CA ILE A 23 2.17 0.24 -6.39
C ILE A 23 3.40 1.10 -6.06
N ARG A 24 3.73 2.07 -6.92
CA ARG A 24 4.90 2.94 -6.76
C ARG A 24 4.78 3.88 -5.55
N CYS A 25 3.59 4.43 -5.31
CA CYS A 25 3.28 5.27 -4.15
C CYS A 25 3.22 4.50 -2.83
N GLY A 26 3.21 3.16 -2.85
CA GLY A 26 2.95 2.38 -1.63
C GLY A 26 1.48 2.35 -1.19
N GLU A 27 0.56 2.84 -2.01
CA GLU A 27 -0.90 2.79 -1.82
C GLU A 27 -1.51 1.44 -2.25
N CYS A 28 -0.67 0.46 -2.61
CA CYS A 28 -1.08 -0.89 -2.96
C CYS A 28 -0.58 -1.90 -1.94
N ILE A 29 -1.51 -2.68 -1.39
CA ILE A 29 -1.22 -3.79 -0.50
C ILE A 29 -1.25 -5.09 -1.28
N LEU A 30 -0.14 -5.82 -1.22
CA LEU A 30 -0.03 -7.15 -1.81
C LEU A 30 -0.27 -8.21 -0.74
N VAL A 31 -1.20 -9.12 -0.98
CA VAL A 31 -1.52 -10.24 -0.12
C VAL A 31 -1.16 -11.54 -0.85
N LEU A 32 -0.10 -12.20 -0.39
CA LEU A 32 0.48 -13.40 -0.98
C LEU A 32 -0.04 -14.66 -0.30
N GLY A 33 -0.72 -15.47 -1.10
CA GLY A 33 -1.19 -16.78 -0.76
C GLY A 33 -0.14 -17.89 -0.93
N PRO A 34 -0.47 -19.11 -0.48
CA PRO A 34 0.45 -20.25 -0.48
C PRO A 34 0.83 -20.75 -1.90
N TYR A 35 0.10 -20.31 -2.93
CA TYR A 35 0.38 -20.65 -4.33
C TYR A 35 1.09 -19.52 -5.09
N ALA A 36 1.49 -18.43 -4.40
CA ALA A 36 2.16 -17.32 -5.05
C ALA A 36 3.61 -17.62 -5.43
N ASN A 37 4.26 -18.49 -4.65
CA ASN A 37 5.67 -18.82 -4.82
C ASN A 37 5.82 -20.10 -5.65
N LEU A 38 6.06 -19.91 -6.95
CA LEU A 38 6.36 -20.99 -7.88
C LEU A 38 7.88 -21.22 -7.95
N VAL A 39 8.28 -22.49 -7.95
CA VAL A 39 9.69 -22.91 -8.17
C VAL A 39 9.91 -23.42 -9.60
N GLU A 40 11.14 -23.86 -9.92
CA GLU A 40 11.56 -24.24 -11.28
C GLU A 40 10.67 -25.27 -11.98
N ASP A 41 10.03 -26.18 -11.23
CA ASP A 41 9.12 -27.19 -11.77
C ASP A 41 7.69 -26.67 -12.00
N GLY A 42 7.44 -25.38 -11.76
CA GLY A 42 6.13 -24.74 -11.86
C GLY A 42 5.19 -25.06 -10.71
N LEU A 43 5.61 -25.87 -9.72
CA LEU A 43 4.78 -26.17 -8.55
C LEU A 43 4.92 -25.07 -7.51
N ALA A 44 3.81 -24.81 -6.83
CA ALA A 44 3.81 -23.97 -5.65
C ALA A 44 4.63 -24.62 -4.52
N GLN A 45 5.40 -23.81 -3.79
CA GLN A 45 6.20 -24.27 -2.66
C GLN A 45 5.37 -25.03 -1.62
N ARG A 46 4.15 -24.56 -1.34
CA ARG A 46 3.23 -25.21 -0.39
C ARG A 46 2.82 -26.62 -0.83
N VAL A 47 2.68 -26.87 -2.14
CA VAL A 47 2.40 -28.21 -2.69
C VAL A 47 3.62 -29.12 -2.51
N ARG A 48 4.83 -28.60 -2.77
CA ARG A 48 6.07 -29.35 -2.51
C ARG A 48 6.25 -29.69 -1.03
N LEU A 49 5.85 -28.80 -0.13
CA LEU A 49 5.83 -29.05 1.31
C LEU A 49 4.83 -30.16 1.66
N ALA A 50 3.62 -30.13 1.12
CA ALA A 50 2.63 -31.19 1.33
C ALA A 50 3.19 -32.55 0.86
N ASN A 51 3.74 -32.61 -0.35
CA ASN A 51 4.39 -33.80 -0.90
C ASN A 51 5.60 -34.28 -0.08
N HIS A 52 6.33 -33.37 0.56
CA HIS A 52 7.40 -33.71 1.48
C HIS A 52 6.85 -34.36 2.76
N LEU A 53 5.83 -33.75 3.37
CA LEU A 53 5.20 -34.24 4.60
C LEU A 53 4.45 -35.57 4.41
N VAL A 54 3.90 -35.83 3.22
CA VAL A 54 3.26 -37.12 2.89
C VAL A 54 4.23 -38.29 3.04
N LYS A 55 5.53 -38.10 2.76
CA LYS A 55 6.55 -39.15 2.92
C LYS A 55 6.74 -39.58 4.39
N ALA A 56 6.30 -38.75 5.31
CA ALA A 56 6.36 -38.99 6.75
C ALA A 56 5.12 -39.74 7.28
N LEU A 57 4.06 -39.85 6.47
CA LEU A 57 2.84 -40.58 6.81
C LEU A 57 3.02 -42.10 6.68
N PRO A 58 2.34 -42.91 7.51
CA PRO A 58 2.27 -44.35 7.30
C PRO A 58 1.62 -44.67 5.95
N THR A 59 2.10 -45.73 5.29
CA THR A 59 1.64 -46.16 3.96
C THR A 59 0.20 -46.67 3.92
N GLU A 60 -0.39 -47.00 5.07
CA GLU A 60 -1.77 -47.46 5.17
C GLU A 60 -2.58 -46.59 6.15
N PRO A 61 -3.81 -46.14 5.77
CA PRO A 61 -4.40 -46.25 4.43
C PRO A 61 -3.60 -45.44 3.37
N PRO A 62 -3.74 -45.68 2.06
CA PRO A 62 -3.10 -44.82 1.07
C PRO A 62 -3.63 -43.38 1.19
N VAL A 63 -2.78 -42.40 0.87
CA VAL A 63 -3.19 -40.99 0.77
C VAL A 63 -3.76 -40.77 -0.63
N ASP A 64 -5.00 -40.30 -0.74
CA ASP A 64 -5.60 -39.96 -2.04
C ASP A 64 -4.80 -38.84 -2.71
N SER A 65 -4.71 -38.83 -4.05
CA SER A 65 -3.96 -37.82 -4.80
C SER A 65 -4.43 -36.39 -4.49
N HIS A 66 -5.73 -36.21 -4.29
CA HIS A 66 -6.30 -34.91 -3.87
C HIS A 66 -5.89 -34.50 -2.45
N GLU A 67 -5.67 -35.46 -1.54
CA GLU A 67 -5.17 -35.20 -0.19
C GLU A 67 -3.68 -34.87 -0.21
N GLN A 68 -2.89 -35.51 -1.08
CA GLN A 68 -1.44 -35.29 -1.18
C GLN A 68 -1.09 -33.84 -1.53
N ASP A 69 -1.87 -33.22 -2.41
CA ASP A 69 -1.68 -31.84 -2.84
C ASP A 69 -2.18 -30.80 -1.81
N SER A 70 -2.91 -31.24 -0.78
CA SER A 70 -3.51 -30.37 0.25
C SER A 70 -2.70 -30.39 1.53
N PHE A 71 -1.89 -29.34 1.75
CA PHE A 71 -1.11 -29.18 2.98
C PHE A 71 -1.96 -29.36 4.24
N SER A 72 -3.14 -28.75 4.30
CA SER A 72 -4.02 -28.85 5.46
C SER A 72 -4.50 -30.28 5.70
N SER A 73 -4.82 -31.03 4.63
CA SER A 73 -5.22 -32.44 4.74
C SER A 73 -4.07 -33.30 5.27
N VAL A 74 -2.86 -33.10 4.74
CA VAL A 74 -1.65 -33.83 5.17
C VAL A 74 -1.32 -33.55 6.63
N VAL A 75 -1.36 -32.28 7.06
CA VAL A 75 -1.09 -31.92 8.46
C VAL A 75 -2.14 -32.48 9.40
N CYS A 76 -3.44 -32.37 9.07
CA CYS A 76 -4.49 -32.97 9.88
C CYS A 76 -4.26 -34.46 10.09
N ARG A 77 -3.82 -35.16 9.02
CA ARG A 77 -3.54 -36.59 9.10
C ARG A 77 -2.31 -36.91 9.97
N LEU A 78 -1.25 -36.11 9.87
CA LEU A 78 -0.09 -36.24 10.76
C LEU A 78 -0.48 -36.01 12.23
N LEU A 79 -1.33 -35.02 12.52
CA LEU A 79 -1.78 -34.74 13.89
C LEU A 79 -2.69 -35.84 14.47
N LEU A 80 -3.36 -36.62 13.62
CA LEU A 80 -4.14 -37.79 14.05
C LEU A 80 -3.24 -39.01 14.35
N ASP A 81 -2.02 -39.04 13.81
CA ASP A 81 -1.03 -40.06 14.15
C ASP A 81 -0.42 -39.75 15.52
N ARG A 82 -0.58 -40.66 16.49
CA ARG A 82 -0.07 -40.51 17.86
C ARG A 82 1.45 -40.36 17.95
N ASN A 83 2.18 -40.73 16.90
CA ASN A 83 3.64 -40.62 16.84
C ASN A 83 4.11 -39.21 16.47
N TYR A 84 3.24 -38.37 15.91
CA TYR A 84 3.60 -37.01 15.53
C TYR A 84 3.03 -36.00 16.51
N LYS A 85 3.90 -35.17 17.07
CA LYS A 85 3.50 -33.99 17.83
C LYS A 85 3.61 -32.75 16.96
N ARG A 86 2.91 -31.70 17.36
CA ARG A 86 3.00 -30.36 16.76
C ARG A 86 4.44 -29.92 16.49
N GLY A 87 5.33 -30.07 17.48
CA GLY A 87 6.74 -29.69 17.37
C GLY A 87 7.52 -30.48 16.31
N ASP A 88 7.16 -31.74 16.06
CA ASP A 88 7.79 -32.56 15.03
C ASP A 88 7.42 -32.03 13.64
N ILE A 89 6.14 -31.71 13.42
CA ILE A 89 5.64 -31.14 12.16
C ILE A 89 6.29 -29.77 11.91
N GLN A 90 6.38 -28.91 12.92
CA GLN A 90 7.06 -27.60 12.81
C GLN A 90 8.54 -27.74 12.44
N LYS A 91 9.22 -28.74 13.02
CA LYS A 91 10.61 -29.05 12.70
C LYS A 91 10.77 -29.52 11.25
N GLU A 92 9.88 -30.38 10.76
CA GLU A 92 9.89 -30.82 9.35
C GLU A 92 9.63 -29.65 8.38
N ILE A 93 8.62 -28.82 8.65
CA ILE A 93 8.34 -27.60 7.86
C ILE A 93 9.57 -26.69 7.82
N THR A 94 10.16 -26.42 8.98
CA THR A 94 11.35 -25.56 9.08
C THR A 94 12.53 -26.16 8.31
N THR A 95 12.74 -27.48 8.42
CA THR A 95 13.81 -28.19 7.72
C THR A 95 13.62 -28.12 6.22
N PHE A 96 12.40 -28.35 5.73
CA PHE A 96 12.04 -28.21 4.33
C PHE A 96 12.38 -26.82 3.79
N TYR A 97 11.92 -25.74 4.43
CA TYR A 97 12.21 -24.39 3.94
C TYR A 97 13.69 -24.01 4.05
N ARG A 98 14.40 -24.48 5.08
CA ARG A 98 15.86 -24.25 5.21
C ARG A 98 16.64 -24.88 4.07
N GLN A 99 16.26 -26.08 3.63
CA GLN A 99 16.88 -26.76 2.49
C GLN A 99 16.61 -26.01 1.16
N GLN A 100 15.56 -25.19 1.12
CA GLN A 100 15.14 -24.42 -0.06
C GLN A 100 15.59 -22.95 0.01
N ARG A 101 16.55 -22.61 0.89
CA ARG A 101 17.22 -21.28 0.96
C ARG A 101 18.13 -21.05 -0.25
N GLY A 102 17.56 -21.14 -1.45
CA GLY A 102 18.20 -20.76 -2.70
C GLY A 102 18.04 -19.27 -2.98
N ARG A 103 18.74 -18.79 -4.02
CA ARG A 103 18.51 -17.46 -4.58
C ARG A 103 17.12 -17.44 -5.22
N ILE A 104 16.50 -16.26 -5.20
CA ILE A 104 15.30 -16.00 -6.00
C ILE A 104 15.68 -16.17 -7.47
N LEU A 105 14.89 -16.95 -8.20
CA LEU A 105 15.12 -17.19 -9.61
C LEU A 105 14.77 -15.93 -10.41
N PRO A 106 15.54 -15.59 -11.46
CA PRO A 106 15.21 -14.50 -12.36
C PRO A 106 13.79 -14.66 -12.90
N ASN A 107 13.05 -13.56 -12.97
CA ASN A 107 11.66 -13.52 -13.45
C ASN A 107 10.66 -14.36 -12.64
N SER A 108 11.05 -14.96 -11.51
CA SER A 108 10.07 -15.58 -10.60
C SER A 108 9.12 -14.53 -10.01
N PRO A 109 7.99 -14.95 -9.39
CA PRO A 109 7.05 -14.02 -8.78
C PRO A 109 7.72 -13.08 -7.79
N TYR A 110 8.67 -13.58 -6.98
CA TYR A 110 9.37 -12.74 -6.01
C TYR A 110 10.36 -11.78 -6.66
N ASP A 111 11.05 -12.15 -7.75
CA ASP A 111 11.91 -11.21 -8.49
C ASP A 111 11.09 -10.05 -9.07
N LEU A 112 9.92 -10.36 -9.62
CA LEU A 112 9.00 -9.38 -10.19
C LEU A 112 8.41 -8.46 -9.11
N ILE A 113 8.04 -8.99 -7.94
CA ILE A 113 7.61 -8.18 -6.78
C ILE A 113 8.70 -7.18 -6.38
N LEU A 114 9.97 -7.61 -6.33
CA LEU A 114 11.09 -6.73 -5.99
C LEU A 114 11.33 -5.65 -7.04
N LYS A 115 11.12 -5.94 -8.32
CA LYS A 115 11.21 -4.97 -9.43
C LYS A 115 10.09 -3.93 -9.36
N LEU A 116 8.85 -4.39 -9.11
CA LEU A 116 7.66 -3.55 -9.02
C LEU A 116 7.69 -2.61 -7.81
N GLY A 117 8.36 -3.01 -6.72
CA GLY A 117 8.60 -2.14 -5.57
C GLY A 117 7.42 -2.04 -4.60
N PHE A 118 6.69 -3.14 -4.40
CA PHE A 118 5.66 -3.20 -3.37
C PHE A 118 6.23 -2.84 -1.99
N ARG A 119 5.57 -1.90 -1.29
CA ARG A 119 5.99 -1.44 0.03
C ARG A 119 5.28 -2.13 1.18
N THR A 120 4.10 -2.69 0.96
CA THR A 120 3.33 -3.37 2.01
C THR A 120 2.88 -4.72 1.50
N ILE A 121 3.41 -5.77 2.11
CA ILE A 121 3.20 -7.16 1.69
C ILE A 121 2.75 -7.96 2.90
N PHE A 122 1.61 -8.63 2.77
CA PHE A 122 1.18 -9.67 3.70
C PHE A 122 1.40 -11.01 3.01
N THR A 123 1.93 -12.00 3.73
CA THR A 123 2.11 -13.34 3.19
C THR A 123 1.64 -14.40 4.18
N THR A 124 1.11 -15.48 3.62
CA THR A 124 0.71 -16.68 4.35
C THR A 124 1.76 -17.79 4.24
N ASP A 125 2.79 -17.59 3.41
CA ASP A 125 3.95 -18.44 3.34
C ASP A 125 4.93 -18.08 4.47
N PRO A 126 5.32 -19.02 5.35
CA PRO A 126 6.22 -18.74 6.46
C PRO A 126 7.70 -18.66 6.05
N ASP A 127 8.01 -18.74 4.74
CA ASP A 127 9.37 -18.52 4.24
C ASP A 127 9.85 -17.07 4.44
N CYS A 128 11.17 -16.92 4.51
CA CYS A 128 11.82 -15.61 4.68
C CYS A 128 12.57 -15.18 3.42
N ARG A 129 12.28 -15.78 2.26
CA ARG A 129 13.04 -15.55 1.01
C ARG A 129 12.79 -14.15 0.47
N LEU A 130 11.55 -13.69 0.50
CA LEU A 130 11.20 -12.35 0.02
C LEU A 130 11.88 -11.28 0.88
N MET A 131 11.81 -11.41 2.20
CA MET A 131 12.49 -10.52 3.15
C MET A 131 14.00 -10.48 2.89
N LYS A 132 14.65 -11.64 2.81
CA LYS A 132 16.08 -11.70 2.52
C LYS A 132 16.43 -11.02 1.20
N ALA A 133 15.59 -11.14 0.17
CA ALA A 133 15.90 -10.55 -1.12
C ALA A 133 15.68 -9.04 -1.21
N PHE A 134 14.79 -8.47 -0.39
CA PHE A 134 14.74 -7.03 -0.19
C PHE A 134 16.00 -6.54 0.52
N ASP A 135 16.45 -7.27 1.54
CA ASP A 135 17.68 -6.98 2.29
C ASP A 135 18.94 -7.06 1.41
N ASP A 136 19.06 -8.11 0.58
CA ASP A 136 20.13 -8.29 -0.41
C ASP A 136 20.18 -7.13 -1.46
N ARG A 137 19.09 -6.35 -1.60
CA ARG A 137 19.00 -5.15 -2.46
C ARG A 137 19.14 -3.83 -1.67
N ASN A 138 19.61 -3.89 -0.43
CA ASN A 138 19.75 -2.75 0.49
C ASN A 138 18.45 -1.95 0.68
N ARG A 139 17.29 -2.62 0.64
CA ARG A 139 15.99 -1.98 0.89
C ARG A 139 15.54 -2.08 2.36
N ASN A 140 16.34 -2.72 3.22
CA ASN A 140 16.14 -2.81 4.67
C ASN A 140 14.69 -3.12 5.09
N PRO A 141 14.10 -4.23 4.63
CA PRO A 141 12.69 -4.51 4.87
C PRO A 141 12.42 -4.74 6.36
N LEU A 142 11.27 -4.26 6.82
CA LEU A 142 10.73 -4.64 8.13
C LEU A 142 9.93 -5.94 8.01
N GLY A 143 10.50 -7.03 8.51
CA GLY A 143 9.82 -8.32 8.63
C GLY A 143 9.08 -8.46 9.95
N LEU A 144 7.78 -8.74 9.89
CA LEU A 144 6.94 -9.02 11.06
C LEU A 144 6.34 -10.41 10.92
N PHE A 145 6.21 -11.14 12.03
CA PHE A 145 5.51 -12.42 12.08
C PHE A 145 4.75 -12.52 13.40
N PHE A 146 3.79 -13.44 13.46
CA PHE A 146 2.86 -13.51 14.59
C PHE A 146 2.92 -14.84 15.31
N THR A 147 2.73 -14.75 16.62
CA THR A 147 2.56 -15.86 17.55
C THR A 147 1.22 -15.68 18.23
N GLN A 148 0.54 -16.79 18.53
CA GLN A 148 -0.72 -16.77 19.27
C GLN A 148 -0.55 -16.23 20.71
N VAL A 149 0.64 -16.44 21.29
CA VAL A 149 1.03 -15.91 22.60
C VAL A 149 1.92 -14.69 22.38
N PRO A 150 1.58 -13.50 22.94
CA PRO A 150 2.43 -12.33 22.85
C PRO A 150 3.82 -12.64 23.42
N GLN A 151 4.84 -12.59 22.56
CA GLN A 151 6.22 -12.67 23.04
C GLN A 151 6.76 -11.25 23.25
N PRO A 152 7.41 -10.97 24.39
CA PRO A 152 8.00 -9.67 24.68
C PRO A 152 8.94 -9.21 23.57
N ASP A 153 9.63 -10.12 22.89
CA ASP A 153 10.71 -9.83 21.94
C ASP A 153 10.20 -9.41 20.54
N ILE A 154 8.92 -9.65 20.24
CA ILE A 154 8.27 -9.20 18.99
C ILE A 154 7.84 -7.73 19.09
N ILE A 155 7.58 -7.26 20.31
CA ILE A 155 7.08 -5.91 20.60
C ILE A 155 8.16 -4.80 20.40
N PRO A 156 9.45 -4.99 20.74
CA PRO A 156 10.53 -4.03 20.51
C PRO A 156 10.77 -3.69 19.06
N GLN A 157 10.53 -4.62 18.12
CA GLN A 157 10.64 -4.37 16.67
C GLN A 157 9.55 -3.42 16.13
N LEU A 158 8.65 -2.97 17.00
CA LEU A 158 7.55 -2.08 16.70
C LEU A 158 7.74 -0.69 17.34
N ASN A 159 8.94 -0.30 17.81
CA ASN A 159 9.20 1.00 18.44
C ASN A 159 9.25 2.17 17.43
N PRO A 160 8.44 3.25 17.59
CA PRO A 160 8.30 4.37 16.65
C PRO A 160 9.60 4.94 16.05
N SER A 161 10.67 4.88 16.83
CA SER A 161 12.02 5.37 16.53
C SER A 161 12.81 4.55 15.50
N ASP A 162 12.36 3.35 15.12
CA ASP A 162 13.21 2.38 14.40
C ASP A 162 13.28 2.60 12.86
N GLY A 163 13.23 3.85 12.39
CA GLY A 163 13.57 4.16 10.99
C GLY A 163 12.59 3.68 9.92
N LEU A 164 11.32 3.47 10.27
CA LEU A 164 10.24 3.22 9.31
C LEU A 164 10.00 4.48 8.45
N THR A 165 10.72 4.60 7.36
CA THR A 165 10.41 5.57 6.31
C THR A 165 9.22 5.06 5.48
N GLU A 166 8.52 5.95 4.77
CA GLU A 166 7.48 5.55 3.82
C GLU A 166 8.02 4.62 2.71
N GLU A 167 9.32 4.69 2.43
CA GLU A 167 10.04 3.87 1.44
C GLU A 167 10.38 2.46 1.94
N THR A 168 10.41 2.24 3.25
CA THR A 168 10.82 0.95 3.83
C THR A 168 9.77 -0.13 3.52
N PRO A 169 10.12 -1.24 2.84
CA PRO A 169 9.17 -2.33 2.60
C PRO A 169 8.80 -3.03 3.92
N VAL A 170 7.52 -3.29 4.13
CA VAL A 170 7.02 -4.03 5.29
C VAL A 170 6.44 -5.35 4.81
N ILE A 171 6.92 -6.46 5.39
CA ILE A 171 6.49 -7.81 5.06
C ILE A 171 5.93 -8.46 6.33
N LEU A 172 4.63 -8.76 6.32
CA LEU A 172 3.92 -9.37 7.44
C LEU A 172 3.59 -10.84 7.13
N ASN A 173 4.22 -11.76 7.86
CA ASN A 173 3.92 -13.18 7.80
C ASN A 173 2.76 -13.50 8.75
N LEU A 174 1.56 -13.69 8.18
CA LEU A 174 0.32 -13.89 8.92
C LEU A 174 0.30 -15.16 9.78
N PHE A 175 1.05 -16.19 9.35
CA PHE A 175 1.01 -17.55 9.91
C PHE A 175 2.34 -18.00 10.53
N GLY A 176 3.11 -17.03 11.04
CA GLY A 176 4.41 -17.26 11.67
C GLY A 176 5.58 -17.29 10.68
N SER A 177 6.78 -17.59 11.20
CA SER A 177 8.03 -17.59 10.45
C SER A 177 8.85 -18.85 10.68
N THR A 178 9.50 -19.35 9.64
CA THR A 178 10.44 -20.48 9.75
C THR A 178 11.72 -20.15 10.53
N ASP A 179 12.02 -18.87 10.75
CA ASP A 179 13.10 -18.44 11.65
C ASP A 179 12.68 -18.51 13.14
N ARG A 180 11.37 -18.55 13.41
CA ARG A 180 10.78 -18.78 14.75
C ARG A 180 9.78 -19.94 14.69
N PRO A 181 10.24 -21.21 14.67
CA PRO A 181 9.38 -22.36 14.41
C PRO A 181 8.19 -22.49 15.35
N ASP A 182 8.31 -22.03 16.60
CA ASP A 182 7.25 -22.00 17.61
C ASP A 182 6.04 -21.14 17.19
N SER A 183 6.28 -20.10 16.37
CA SER A 183 5.27 -19.19 15.81
C SER A 183 4.43 -19.77 14.67
N LEU A 184 4.90 -20.83 14.02
CA LEU A 184 4.25 -21.39 12.84
C LEU A 184 2.83 -21.87 13.16
N ALA A 185 1.84 -21.36 12.43
CA ALA A 185 0.51 -21.96 12.37
C ALA A 185 0.57 -23.18 11.45
N ILE A 186 0.39 -24.38 12.00
CA ILE A 186 0.47 -25.62 11.21
C ILE A 186 -0.89 -26.07 10.67
N GLY A 187 -1.97 -25.65 11.33
CA GLY A 187 -3.31 -26.09 11.02
C GLY A 187 -4.32 -24.96 11.09
N PRO A 188 -5.55 -25.20 10.60
CA PRO A 188 -6.47 -24.10 10.38
C PRO A 188 -7.03 -23.45 11.64
N GLU A 189 -7.10 -24.18 12.75
CA GLU A 189 -7.44 -23.62 14.06
C GLU A 189 -6.40 -22.57 14.49
N GLU A 190 -5.11 -22.87 14.31
CA GLU A 190 -4.02 -21.94 14.64
C GLU A 190 -3.99 -20.74 13.68
N GLU A 191 -4.22 -20.97 12.38
CA GLU A 191 -4.33 -19.89 11.39
C GLU A 191 -5.46 -18.92 11.77
N LEU A 192 -6.64 -19.43 12.13
CA LEU A 192 -7.77 -18.63 12.60
C LEU A 192 -7.45 -17.89 13.90
N ALA A 193 -6.83 -18.56 14.86
CA ALA A 193 -6.49 -17.94 16.14
C ALA A 193 -5.47 -16.82 15.98
N GLN A 194 -4.50 -16.96 15.06
CA GLN A 194 -3.55 -15.88 14.74
C GLN A 194 -4.25 -14.69 14.08
N LEU A 195 -5.13 -14.91 13.10
CA LEU A 195 -5.93 -13.82 12.51
C LEU A 195 -6.81 -13.12 13.54
N TYR A 196 -7.39 -13.87 14.47
CA TYR A 196 -8.17 -13.32 15.57
C TYR A 196 -7.32 -12.47 16.52
N ALA A 197 -6.12 -12.94 16.91
CA ALA A 197 -5.19 -12.17 17.73
C ALA A 197 -4.67 -10.89 17.05
N LEU A 198 -4.66 -10.85 15.71
CA LEU A 198 -4.32 -9.65 14.95
C LEU A 198 -5.43 -8.61 14.91
N THR A 199 -6.68 -9.03 15.04
CA THR A 199 -7.85 -8.13 15.01
C THR A 199 -8.33 -7.74 16.41
N SER A 200 -7.96 -8.51 17.42
CA SER A 200 -8.42 -8.34 18.79
C SER A 200 -7.24 -8.39 19.77
N GLY A 201 -7.17 -7.41 20.67
CA GLY A 201 -6.18 -7.38 21.75
C GLY A 201 -5.01 -6.41 21.53
N GLU A 202 -4.05 -6.46 22.45
CA GLU A 202 -2.93 -5.50 22.50
C GLU A 202 -1.99 -5.60 21.30
N ILE A 203 -1.80 -6.81 20.75
CA ILE A 203 -0.97 -7.05 19.56
C ILE A 203 -1.59 -6.35 18.35
N GLY A 204 -2.88 -6.59 18.09
CA GLY A 204 -3.62 -5.93 17.02
C GLY A 204 -3.59 -4.40 17.13
N ASN A 205 -3.75 -3.85 18.34
CA ASN A 205 -3.66 -2.41 18.56
C ASN A 205 -2.27 -1.83 18.21
N LYS A 206 -1.19 -2.47 18.64
CA LYS A 206 0.18 -2.02 18.33
C LYS A 206 0.51 -2.11 16.85
N ILE A 207 0.06 -3.18 16.19
CA ILE A 207 0.22 -3.35 14.75
C ILE A 207 -0.58 -2.29 14.02
N ASN A 208 -1.86 -2.11 14.36
CA ASN A 208 -2.71 -1.08 13.80
C ASN A 208 -2.03 0.28 13.90
N LEU A 209 -1.41 0.66 15.02
CA LEU A 209 -0.69 1.94 15.09
C LEU A 209 0.44 2.10 14.06
N ARG A 210 1.06 1.00 13.58
CA ARG A 210 2.17 1.03 12.62
C ARG A 210 1.77 0.86 11.17
N ILE A 211 0.85 -0.07 10.92
CA ILE A 211 0.39 -0.33 9.55
C ILE A 211 -0.81 0.54 9.19
N ALA A 212 -1.58 1.07 10.15
CA ALA A 212 -2.78 1.86 9.85
C ALA A 212 -2.52 3.05 8.95
N PRO A 213 -1.41 3.81 9.03
CA PRO A 213 -1.14 4.85 8.04
C PRO A 213 -1.06 4.30 6.61
N ARG A 214 -0.38 3.16 6.43
CA ARG A 214 -0.27 2.47 5.13
C ARG A 214 -1.59 1.83 4.69
N LEU A 215 -2.39 1.35 5.64
CA LEU A 215 -3.73 0.85 5.36
C LEU A 215 -4.68 1.99 4.97
N ALA A 216 -4.62 3.15 5.65
CA ALA A 216 -5.55 4.26 5.47
C ALA A 216 -5.51 4.83 4.05
N ASN A 217 -4.31 4.91 3.46
CA ASN A 217 -4.09 5.43 2.12
C ASN A 217 -4.13 4.33 1.04
N CYS A 218 -4.50 3.10 1.41
CA CYS A 218 -4.50 2.00 0.46
C CYS A 218 -5.66 2.12 -0.54
N ARG A 219 -5.31 2.23 -1.83
CA ARG A 219 -6.25 2.26 -2.96
C ARG A 219 -6.47 0.89 -3.59
N TRP A 220 -5.53 -0.04 -3.42
CA TRP A 220 -5.59 -1.37 -4.05
C TRP A 220 -5.17 -2.51 -3.12
N TYR A 221 -5.97 -3.55 -3.07
CA TYR A 221 -5.63 -4.85 -2.47
C TYR A 221 -5.46 -5.90 -3.56
N LEU A 222 -4.28 -6.50 -3.66
CA LEU A 222 -3.99 -7.57 -4.61
C LEU A 222 -3.82 -8.90 -3.88
N PHE A 223 -4.79 -9.80 -4.01
CA PHE A 223 -4.73 -11.15 -3.48
C PHE A 223 -4.19 -12.12 -4.55
N VAL A 224 -2.94 -12.54 -4.41
CA VAL A 224 -2.25 -13.37 -5.42
C VAL A 224 -1.87 -14.72 -4.83
N GLY A 225 -2.02 -15.82 -5.58
CA GLY A 225 -1.60 -17.14 -5.11
C GLY A 225 -2.59 -17.82 -4.18
N TYR A 226 -3.88 -17.53 -4.33
CA TYR A 226 -4.94 -18.12 -3.53
C TYR A 226 -5.84 -19.06 -4.35
N ASN A 227 -6.36 -20.07 -3.67
CA ASN A 227 -7.48 -20.84 -4.17
C ASN A 227 -8.76 -20.26 -3.59
N PHE A 228 -9.55 -19.56 -4.42
CA PHE A 228 -10.83 -18.97 -3.97
C PHE A 228 -11.89 -20.01 -3.60
N ASN A 229 -11.72 -21.28 -3.97
CA ASN A 229 -12.57 -22.36 -3.44
C ASN A 229 -12.13 -22.83 -2.05
N SER A 230 -11.04 -22.29 -1.49
CA SER A 230 -10.58 -22.57 -0.13
C SER A 230 -11.37 -21.74 0.88
N TRP A 231 -11.83 -22.39 1.94
CA TRP A 231 -12.52 -21.71 3.04
C TRP A 231 -11.59 -20.77 3.83
N SER A 232 -10.28 -21.07 3.91
CA SER A 232 -9.31 -20.27 4.66
C SER A 232 -9.15 -18.86 4.12
N LEU A 233 -9.36 -18.68 2.81
CA LEU A 233 -9.34 -17.36 2.18
C LEU A 233 -10.47 -16.46 2.69
N GLY A 234 -11.66 -17.01 2.98
CA GLY A 234 -12.76 -16.24 3.57
C GLY A 234 -12.36 -15.60 4.91
N SER A 235 -11.56 -16.30 5.71
CA SER A 235 -11.08 -15.77 6.99
C SER A 235 -10.04 -14.65 6.80
N ILE A 236 -9.17 -14.78 5.79
CA ILE A 236 -8.20 -13.73 5.41
C ILE A 236 -8.94 -12.51 4.84
N PHE A 237 -9.93 -12.71 3.97
CA PHE A 237 -10.75 -11.62 3.45
C PHE A 237 -11.50 -10.90 4.57
N TYR A 238 -12.07 -11.65 5.51
CA TYR A 238 -12.71 -11.08 6.70
C TYR A 238 -11.72 -10.33 7.59
N PHE A 239 -10.52 -10.86 7.77
CA PHE A 239 -9.45 -10.18 8.48
C PHE A 239 -9.14 -8.82 7.85
N PHE A 240 -8.89 -8.77 6.54
CA PHE A 240 -8.65 -7.52 5.84
C PHE A 240 -9.88 -6.61 5.89
N SER A 241 -11.10 -7.12 5.71
CA SER A 241 -12.28 -6.27 5.80
C SER A 241 -12.42 -5.56 7.14
N LYS A 242 -12.01 -6.21 8.23
CA LYS A 242 -11.96 -5.61 9.58
C LYS A 242 -10.83 -4.62 9.77
N LEU A 243 -9.65 -4.90 9.22
CA LEU A 243 -8.56 -3.93 9.20
C LEU A 243 -8.92 -2.67 8.39
N THR A 244 -9.78 -2.83 7.38
CA THR A 244 -10.09 -1.79 6.39
C THR A 244 -11.46 -1.13 6.58
N GLU A 245 -12.14 -1.32 7.72
CA GLU A 245 -13.49 -0.78 7.98
C GLU A 245 -13.64 0.75 7.76
N LYS A 246 -12.54 1.47 7.57
CA LYS A 246 -12.51 2.92 7.29
C LYS A 246 -12.20 3.30 5.84
N ILE A 247 -11.90 2.35 4.96
CA ILE A 247 -11.44 2.64 3.59
C ILE A 247 -12.63 2.51 2.64
N ARG A 248 -13.11 3.65 2.14
CA ARG A 248 -14.34 3.72 1.34
C ARG A 248 -14.11 3.43 -0.14
N ASP A 249 -12.88 3.63 -0.63
CA ASP A 249 -12.60 3.68 -2.08
C ASP A 249 -11.54 2.67 -2.55
N ALA A 250 -11.22 1.66 -1.74
CA ALA A 250 -10.24 0.65 -2.13
C ALA A 250 -10.82 -0.37 -3.13
N ARG A 251 -10.03 -0.66 -4.16
CA ARG A 251 -10.31 -1.74 -5.11
C ARG A 251 -9.63 -3.03 -4.68
N VAL A 252 -10.29 -4.15 -4.92
CA VAL A 252 -9.78 -5.48 -4.58
C VAL A 252 -9.63 -6.30 -5.86
N PHE A 253 -8.44 -6.83 -6.09
CA PHE A 253 -8.16 -7.71 -7.20
C PHE A 253 -7.66 -9.06 -6.67
N GLY A 254 -8.36 -10.13 -7.00
CA GLY A 254 -8.10 -11.49 -6.52
C GLY A 254 -7.76 -12.44 -7.66
N LEU A 255 -6.73 -13.26 -7.46
CA LEU A 255 -6.32 -14.27 -8.42
C LEU A 255 -6.58 -15.66 -7.91
N HIS A 256 -7.44 -16.37 -8.63
CA HIS A 256 -7.66 -17.80 -8.45
C HIS A 256 -6.54 -18.57 -9.15
N SER A 257 -5.60 -19.10 -8.37
CA SER A 257 -4.37 -19.72 -8.88
C SER A 257 -4.46 -21.24 -9.02
N LYS A 258 -5.65 -21.87 -8.97
CA LYS A 258 -5.80 -23.32 -9.18
C LYS A 258 -6.30 -23.64 -10.59
N PRO A 259 -5.48 -24.20 -11.50
CA PRO A 259 -5.84 -24.37 -12.91
C PRO A 259 -7.01 -25.33 -13.17
N GLN A 260 -7.24 -26.28 -12.26
CA GLN A 260 -8.15 -27.41 -12.49
C GLN A 260 -9.56 -27.20 -11.88
N ALA A 261 -9.73 -26.24 -10.98
CA ALA A 261 -11.01 -25.96 -10.35
C ALA A 261 -11.55 -24.66 -10.89
N GLN A 262 -12.58 -24.72 -11.75
CA GLN A 262 -13.23 -23.51 -12.21
C GLN A 262 -13.85 -22.76 -11.03
N LEU A 263 -13.66 -21.45 -11.01
CA LEU A 263 -14.34 -20.58 -10.07
C LEU A 263 -15.84 -20.59 -10.38
N THR A 264 -16.68 -20.81 -9.37
CA THR A 264 -18.14 -20.75 -9.56
C THR A 264 -18.65 -19.32 -9.40
N ASP A 265 -19.73 -18.97 -10.11
CA ASP A 265 -20.38 -17.65 -9.99
C ASP A 265 -20.77 -17.36 -8.52
N THR A 266 -21.22 -18.38 -7.78
CA THR A 266 -21.54 -18.27 -6.35
C THR A 266 -20.33 -17.89 -5.50
N THR A 267 -19.15 -18.45 -5.81
CA THR A 267 -17.91 -18.13 -5.10
C THR A 267 -17.51 -16.67 -5.35
N VAL A 268 -17.58 -16.21 -6.60
CA VAL A 268 -17.33 -14.80 -6.94
C VAL A 268 -18.27 -13.89 -6.15
N VAL A 269 -19.57 -14.18 -6.16
CA VAL A 269 -20.58 -13.39 -5.46
C VAL A 269 -20.34 -13.38 -3.94
N TYR A 270 -19.93 -14.52 -3.36
CA TYR A 270 -19.60 -14.60 -1.93
C TYR A 270 -18.48 -13.62 -1.55
N TYR A 271 -17.34 -13.66 -2.24
CA TYR A 271 -16.22 -12.77 -1.91
C TYR A 271 -16.50 -11.29 -2.22
N LYS A 272 -17.25 -11.00 -3.29
CA LYS A 272 -17.73 -9.63 -3.57
C LYS A 272 -18.58 -9.06 -2.44
N ASN A 273 -19.32 -9.91 -1.71
CA ASN A 273 -20.14 -9.48 -0.58
C ASN A 273 -19.40 -9.49 0.77
N LEU A 274 -18.26 -10.19 0.86
CA LEU A 274 -17.49 -10.31 2.09
C LEU A 274 -16.59 -9.10 2.34
N PHE A 275 -16.12 -8.45 1.29
CA PHE A 275 -15.30 -7.24 1.39
C PHE A 275 -16.19 -5.99 1.39
N PRO A 276 -16.24 -5.21 2.48
CA PRO A 276 -17.07 -4.01 2.61
C PRO A 276 -16.35 -2.85 1.91
N VAL A 277 -16.33 -2.87 0.59
CA VAL A 277 -16.05 -1.65 -0.17
C VAL A 277 -17.32 -0.81 -0.04
N GLU A 278 -17.27 0.33 0.65
CA GLU A 278 -18.39 1.29 0.74
C GLU A 278 -18.60 1.95 -0.65
N GLY A 279 -18.96 1.16 -1.65
CA GLY A 279 -18.97 1.58 -3.05
C GLY A 279 -19.55 0.53 -3.99
N ASN A 280 -19.07 0.54 -5.24
CA ASN A 280 -19.55 -0.36 -6.26
C ASN A 280 -18.97 -1.76 -6.05
N LYS A 281 -19.81 -2.79 -5.94
CA LYS A 281 -19.37 -4.20 -5.86
C LYS A 281 -18.53 -4.66 -7.07
N ASP A 282 -18.50 -3.87 -8.14
CA ASP A 282 -17.61 -4.08 -9.29
C ASP A 282 -16.13 -3.71 -9.02
N ASP A 283 -15.84 -3.07 -7.88
CA ASP A 283 -14.47 -2.79 -7.43
C ASP A 283 -13.77 -4.02 -6.82
N VAL A 284 -14.51 -5.09 -6.55
CA VAL A 284 -13.95 -6.41 -6.23
C VAL A 284 -13.94 -7.26 -7.50
N ARG A 285 -12.75 -7.59 -8.01
CA ARG A 285 -12.56 -8.41 -9.22
C ARG A 285 -11.80 -9.66 -8.89
N ILE A 286 -12.30 -10.81 -9.34
CA ILE A 286 -11.63 -12.10 -9.15
C ILE A 286 -11.46 -12.75 -10.51
N VAL A 287 -10.22 -13.14 -10.83
CA VAL A 287 -9.85 -13.68 -12.14
C VAL A 287 -9.08 -14.99 -12.00
N ASN A 288 -9.12 -15.82 -13.03
CA ASN A 288 -8.30 -17.02 -13.11
C ASN A 288 -6.94 -16.66 -13.72
N SER A 289 -5.89 -16.73 -12.92
CA SER A 289 -4.50 -16.56 -13.36
C SER A 289 -3.56 -17.10 -12.29
N ASP A 290 -2.45 -17.70 -12.72
CA ASP A 290 -1.37 -18.05 -11.82
C ASP A 290 -0.52 -16.82 -11.47
N ALA A 291 0.24 -16.90 -10.38
CA ALA A 291 1.02 -15.78 -9.89
C ALA A 291 2.11 -15.33 -10.87
N GLN A 292 2.74 -16.27 -11.57
CA GLN A 292 3.83 -15.97 -12.51
C GLN A 292 3.29 -15.16 -13.70
N THR A 293 2.23 -15.63 -14.33
CA THR A 293 1.58 -14.95 -15.45
C THR A 293 1.16 -13.53 -15.03
N PHE A 294 0.50 -13.40 -13.88
CA PHE A 294 0.05 -12.11 -13.38
C PHE A 294 1.17 -11.10 -13.13
N PHE A 295 2.23 -11.50 -12.41
CA PHE A 295 3.33 -10.57 -12.15
C PHE A 295 4.12 -10.22 -13.40
N THR A 296 4.16 -11.13 -14.38
CA THR A 296 4.77 -10.85 -15.70
C THR A 296 3.99 -9.77 -16.41
N GLU A 297 2.67 -9.92 -16.54
CA GLU A 297 1.78 -8.92 -17.12
C GLU A 297 1.85 -7.58 -16.35
N LEU A 298 1.91 -7.62 -15.02
CA LEU A 298 1.99 -6.42 -14.20
C LEU A 298 3.32 -5.67 -14.41
N ASN A 299 4.42 -6.40 -14.60
CA ASN A 299 5.72 -5.82 -14.94
C ASN A 299 5.72 -5.21 -16.35
N GLU A 300 5.14 -5.91 -17.34
CA GLU A 300 4.97 -5.36 -18.69
C GLU A 300 4.11 -4.08 -18.68
N LEU A 301 3.05 -4.03 -17.87
CA LEU A 301 2.27 -2.81 -17.67
C LEU A 301 3.08 -1.70 -17.00
N ALA A 302 3.94 -2.03 -16.04
CA ALA A 302 4.81 -1.05 -15.40
C ALA A 302 5.81 -0.43 -16.39
N GLU A 303 6.27 -1.20 -17.39
CA GLU A 303 7.11 -0.72 -18.49
C GLU A 303 6.35 0.16 -19.48
N GLN A 304 5.08 -0.14 -19.75
CA GLN A 304 4.20 0.68 -20.59
C GLN A 304 3.84 2.02 -19.95
N PHE A 305 3.75 2.05 -18.62
CA PHE A 305 3.51 3.24 -17.83
C PHE A 305 4.76 3.56 -17.02
N PRO A 306 5.88 3.99 -17.62
CA PRO A 306 7.09 4.29 -16.87
C PRO A 306 6.80 5.38 -15.81
N PRO A 307 7.58 5.44 -14.72
CA PRO A 307 7.46 6.56 -13.79
C PRO A 307 7.61 7.87 -14.58
N PRO A 308 6.90 8.95 -14.21
CA PRO A 308 7.14 10.24 -14.81
C PRO A 308 8.66 10.53 -14.70
N PRO A 309 9.28 11.07 -15.76
CA PRO A 309 10.68 11.44 -15.67
C PRO A 309 10.88 12.32 -14.45
N PRO A 310 12.04 12.22 -13.77
CA PRO A 310 12.34 13.16 -12.70
C PRO A 310 12.10 14.57 -13.23
N PRO A 311 11.39 15.42 -12.46
CA PRO A 311 10.93 16.71 -12.94
C PRO A 311 12.10 17.48 -13.55
N SER A 312 11.95 17.85 -14.83
CA SER A 312 13.02 18.52 -15.60
C SER A 312 13.18 20.00 -15.23
N SER A 313 12.27 20.50 -14.39
CA SER A 313 12.18 21.90 -13.98
C SER A 313 11.52 21.96 -12.61
N ARG A 314 12.09 22.78 -11.71
CA ARG A 314 11.44 23.15 -10.47
C ARG A 314 10.38 24.19 -10.78
N VAL A 315 9.16 23.99 -10.30
CA VAL A 315 8.02 24.82 -10.72
C VAL A 315 7.17 25.25 -9.54
N ALA A 316 7.05 26.54 -9.25
CA ALA A 316 6.07 27.00 -8.28
C ALA A 316 4.67 26.94 -8.89
N PHE A 317 3.87 25.93 -8.52
CA PHE A 317 2.49 25.80 -9.00
C PHE A 317 1.49 26.46 -8.04
N ILE A 318 1.03 27.65 -8.42
CA ILE A 318 0.12 28.48 -7.64
C ILE A 318 -1.32 28.16 -8.02
N VAL A 319 -2.07 27.61 -7.07
CA VAL A 319 -3.52 27.46 -7.20
C VAL A 319 -4.22 28.64 -6.53
N TYR A 320 -5.36 29.10 -7.05
CA TYR A 320 -6.12 30.19 -6.45
C TYR A 320 -7.59 30.16 -6.85
N HIS A 321 -8.45 30.77 -6.03
CA HIS A 321 -9.85 30.95 -6.36
C HIS A 321 -10.07 32.26 -7.14
N PRO A 322 -10.99 32.34 -8.12
CA PRO A 322 -11.17 33.55 -8.92
C PRO A 322 -11.51 34.82 -8.14
N LYS A 323 -12.10 34.70 -6.95
CA LYS A 323 -12.37 35.86 -6.07
C LYS A 323 -11.10 36.48 -5.49
N ASP A 324 -10.01 35.71 -5.41
CA ASP A 324 -8.73 36.16 -4.87
C ASP A 324 -7.81 36.70 -5.98
N ARG A 325 -8.35 36.96 -7.18
CA ARG A 325 -7.57 37.41 -8.34
C ARG A 325 -6.80 38.70 -8.05
N ASP A 326 -7.39 39.67 -7.37
CA ASP A 326 -6.73 40.94 -7.09
C ASP A 326 -5.55 40.77 -6.12
N ILE A 327 -5.69 39.84 -5.16
CA ILE A 327 -4.61 39.44 -4.25
C ILE A 327 -3.51 38.72 -5.03
N LEU A 328 -3.89 37.78 -5.92
CA LEU A 328 -2.96 37.07 -6.76
C LEU A 328 -2.16 38.02 -7.67
N GLU A 329 -2.78 39.00 -8.33
CA GLU A 329 -2.04 39.91 -9.22
C GLU A 329 -1.04 40.76 -8.43
N THR A 330 -1.36 41.12 -7.19
CA THR A 330 -0.43 41.83 -6.29
C THR A 330 0.74 40.93 -5.88
N PHE A 331 0.45 39.66 -5.59
CA PHE A 331 1.45 38.68 -5.19
C PHE A 331 2.32 38.19 -6.37
N ARG A 332 1.73 38.05 -7.55
CA ARG A 332 2.30 37.51 -8.80
C ARG A 332 3.66 38.12 -9.11
N GLN A 333 3.76 39.45 -9.09
CA GLN A 333 5.01 40.11 -9.48
C GLN A 333 6.14 39.78 -8.49
N SER A 334 5.82 39.69 -7.21
CA SER A 334 6.80 39.42 -6.17
C SER A 334 7.22 37.96 -6.14
N ILE A 335 6.26 37.03 -6.29
CA ILE A 335 6.55 35.60 -6.33
C ILE A 335 7.32 35.21 -7.60
N GLU A 336 7.01 35.81 -8.76
CA GLU A 336 7.76 35.55 -9.99
C GLU A 336 9.21 36.03 -9.88
N THR A 337 9.43 37.20 -9.26
CA THR A 337 10.78 37.72 -9.00
C THR A 337 11.54 36.76 -8.09
N LYS A 338 10.93 36.32 -6.99
CA LYS A 338 11.55 35.38 -6.07
C LYS A 338 11.81 34.02 -6.71
N CYS A 339 10.83 33.45 -7.39
CA CYS A 339 11.01 32.19 -8.11
C CYS A 339 12.15 32.25 -9.15
N GLN A 340 12.33 33.39 -9.83
CA GLN A 340 13.49 33.56 -10.73
C GLN A 340 14.84 33.55 -10.01
N GLU A 341 14.93 34.06 -8.77
CA GLU A 341 16.15 34.00 -7.95
C GLU A 341 16.58 32.54 -7.68
N TYR A 342 15.60 31.61 -7.57
CA TYR A 342 15.80 30.19 -7.27
C TYR A 342 15.66 29.26 -8.50
N ASP A 343 15.69 29.80 -9.71
CA ASP A 343 15.50 29.04 -10.98
C ASP A 343 14.20 28.22 -11.04
N LEU A 344 13.13 28.77 -10.45
CA LEU A 344 11.79 28.19 -10.44
C LEU A 344 10.93 28.81 -11.55
N THR A 345 10.25 27.96 -12.32
CA THR A 345 9.21 28.43 -13.24
C THR A 345 7.88 28.57 -12.50
N VAL A 346 7.23 29.72 -12.54
CA VAL A 346 5.90 29.89 -11.93
C VAL A 346 4.81 29.44 -12.89
N LYS A 347 3.90 28.57 -12.44
CA LYS A 347 2.69 28.16 -13.16
C LYS A 347 1.47 28.49 -12.30
N TYR A 348 0.38 28.91 -12.93
CA TYR A 348 -0.87 29.25 -12.26
C TYR A 348 -1.98 28.29 -12.68
N SER A 349 -2.85 27.88 -11.75
CA SER A 349 -4.09 27.20 -12.09
C SER A 349 -4.98 28.11 -12.95
N GLN A 350 -5.73 27.56 -13.91
CA GLN A 350 -6.79 28.35 -14.55
C GLN A 350 -7.87 28.72 -13.51
N PRO A 351 -8.47 29.92 -13.59
CA PRO A 351 -9.50 30.33 -12.64
C PRO A 351 -10.67 29.33 -12.67
N VAL A 352 -11.09 28.84 -11.50
CA VAL A 352 -12.25 27.93 -11.34
C VAL A 352 -13.54 28.71 -11.60
N THR A 353 -13.91 28.92 -12.86
CA THR A 353 -14.98 29.86 -13.24
C THR A 353 -16.41 29.37 -12.98
N SER A 354 -16.63 28.12 -12.56
CA SER A 354 -17.98 27.62 -12.27
C SER A 354 -17.99 26.55 -11.19
N PHE A 355 -18.93 26.68 -10.24
CA PHE A 355 -19.29 25.66 -9.25
C PHE A 355 -19.65 24.29 -9.88
N ASP A 356 -20.02 24.25 -11.16
CA ASP A 356 -20.50 23.03 -11.83
C ASP A 356 -19.40 22.15 -12.44
N ARG A 357 -18.14 22.62 -12.50
CA ARG A 357 -16.99 21.77 -12.82
C ARG A 357 -15.76 22.31 -12.09
N PRO A 358 -15.23 21.61 -11.08
CA PRO A 358 -13.86 21.88 -10.66
C PRO A 358 -12.97 21.76 -11.92
N LEU A 359 -11.80 22.40 -11.93
CA LEU A 359 -10.70 21.88 -12.75
C LEU A 359 -10.76 20.36 -12.62
N SER A 360 -10.85 19.60 -13.72
CA SER A 360 -10.93 18.13 -13.59
C SER A 360 -9.80 17.74 -12.66
N ASP A 361 -10.07 17.12 -11.51
CA ASP A 361 -9.06 16.86 -10.47
C ASP A 361 -7.76 16.30 -11.06
N ASP A 362 -7.91 15.55 -12.15
CA ASP A 362 -6.88 15.12 -13.09
C ASP A 362 -5.83 16.19 -13.51
N GLN A 363 -6.16 17.45 -13.79
CA GLN A 363 -5.18 18.46 -14.22
C GLN A 363 -4.28 18.91 -13.09
N ILE A 364 -4.84 19.23 -11.92
CA ILE A 364 -4.06 19.57 -10.72
C ILE A 364 -3.24 18.35 -10.31
N HIS A 365 -3.88 17.18 -10.26
CA HIS A 365 -3.21 15.90 -9.98
C HIS A 365 -2.07 15.64 -10.97
N GLN A 366 -2.24 15.89 -12.27
CA GLN A 366 -1.18 15.74 -13.27
C GLN A 366 -0.05 16.75 -13.09
N HIS A 367 -0.33 17.96 -12.59
CA HIS A 367 0.73 18.92 -12.25
C HIS A 367 1.48 18.47 -10.99
N VAL A 368 0.79 18.07 -9.93
CA VAL A 368 1.42 17.52 -8.72
C VAL A 368 2.30 16.32 -9.04
N LEU A 369 1.87 15.45 -9.94
CA LEU A 369 2.62 14.27 -10.33
C LEU A 369 3.84 14.58 -11.23
N LYS A 370 3.95 15.78 -11.82
CA LYS A 370 4.97 16.11 -12.82
C LYS A 370 6.01 17.11 -12.35
N GLU A 371 5.74 17.89 -11.31
CA GLU A 371 6.58 19.02 -10.90
C GLU A 371 7.25 18.75 -9.53
N GLU A 372 8.52 19.19 -9.37
CA GLU A 372 9.38 18.87 -8.21
C GLU A 372 9.03 19.64 -6.93
N ILE A 373 8.72 20.93 -7.06
CA ILE A 373 8.39 21.81 -5.94
C ILE A 373 6.94 22.21 -6.14
N VAL A 374 6.12 22.26 -5.09
CA VAL A 374 4.72 22.69 -5.24
C VAL A 374 4.38 23.63 -4.08
N LEU A 375 4.07 24.88 -4.40
CA LEU A 375 3.67 25.88 -3.41
C LEU A 375 2.19 26.21 -3.57
N TYR A 376 1.36 25.65 -2.70
CA TYR A 376 -0.08 25.87 -2.74
C TYR A 376 -0.44 27.18 -2.06
N LEU A 377 -1.11 28.07 -2.80
CA LEU A 377 -1.83 29.18 -2.21
C LEU A 377 -3.28 28.79 -2.05
N ILE A 378 -3.75 28.72 -0.82
CA ILE A 378 -5.11 28.27 -0.53
C ILE A 378 -5.99 29.51 -0.30
N SER A 379 -7.11 29.48 -1.02
CA SER A 379 -8.06 30.57 -1.19
C SER A 379 -8.79 30.95 0.11
N THR A 380 -9.47 32.09 0.09
CA THR A 380 -10.30 32.56 1.21
C THR A 380 -11.65 31.82 1.36
N ASN A 381 -11.99 30.92 0.42
CA ASN A 381 -13.27 30.22 0.35
C ASN A 381 -13.22 28.75 0.83
N TRP A 382 -13.79 28.51 2.01
CA TRP A 382 -13.79 27.24 2.77
C TRP A 382 -14.43 26.02 2.08
N GLU A 383 -15.35 26.21 1.12
CA GLU A 383 -16.04 25.07 0.47
C GLU A 383 -15.12 24.29 -0.49
N ILE A 384 -14.00 24.88 -0.90
CA ILE A 384 -13.04 24.31 -1.85
C ILE A 384 -11.83 23.68 -1.12
N ASP A 385 -11.69 23.97 0.18
CA ASP A 385 -10.51 23.59 0.98
C ASP A 385 -10.34 22.08 1.12
N PHE A 386 -11.42 21.29 1.19
CA PHE A 386 -11.31 19.83 1.29
C PHE A 386 -10.61 19.19 0.08
N GLN A 387 -10.83 19.74 -1.13
CA GLN A 387 -10.13 19.25 -2.33
C GLN A 387 -8.66 19.67 -2.32
N TYR A 388 -8.36 20.86 -1.78
CA TYR A 388 -6.99 21.34 -1.65
C TYR A 388 -6.17 20.59 -0.60
N GLU A 389 -6.80 20.13 0.48
CA GLU A 389 -6.16 19.23 1.45
C GLU A 389 -5.67 17.95 0.77
N ASP A 390 -6.53 17.28 -0.01
CA ASP A 390 -6.15 16.05 -0.74
C ASP A 390 -4.99 16.28 -1.73
N PHE A 391 -4.98 17.44 -2.42
CA PHE A 391 -3.89 17.78 -3.33
C PHE A 391 -2.58 18.14 -2.61
N LEU A 392 -2.68 18.83 -1.48
CA LEU A 392 -1.52 19.17 -0.65
C LEU A 392 -0.90 17.90 -0.06
N ASP A 393 -1.71 17.00 0.47
CA ASP A 393 -1.27 15.71 1.00
C ASP A 393 -0.60 14.87 -0.09
N LEU A 394 -1.20 14.81 -1.28
CA LEU A 394 -0.61 14.12 -2.44
C LEU A 394 0.74 14.73 -2.85
N ALA A 395 0.82 16.07 -2.88
CA ALA A 395 2.05 16.76 -3.24
C ALA A 395 3.14 16.53 -2.18
N GLN A 396 2.80 16.60 -0.89
CA GLN A 396 3.71 16.30 0.21
C GLN A 396 4.26 14.89 0.11
N GLN A 397 3.39 13.89 -0.11
CA GLN A 397 3.81 12.48 -0.29
C GLN A 397 4.77 12.30 -1.47
N ARG A 398 4.58 13.05 -2.55
CA ARG A 398 5.39 12.93 -3.77
C ARG A 398 6.71 13.69 -3.72
N ASN A 399 6.71 14.84 -3.07
CA ASN A 399 7.81 15.80 -3.06
C ASN A 399 8.38 15.98 -1.65
N MET A 400 8.37 14.92 -0.82
CA MET A 400 8.91 14.94 0.55
C MET A 400 10.33 15.52 0.63
N ASP A 401 11.18 15.20 -0.36
CA ASP A 401 12.58 15.66 -0.42
C ASP A 401 12.72 17.03 -1.12
N ALA A 402 11.71 17.45 -1.87
CA ALA A 402 11.71 18.65 -2.70
C ALA A 402 10.87 19.80 -2.13
N GLY A 403 10.24 19.60 -0.97
CA GLY A 403 9.49 20.60 -0.22
C GLY A 403 8.14 20.95 -0.81
N VAL A 404 7.09 20.83 0.00
CA VAL A 404 5.74 21.32 -0.32
C VAL A 404 5.26 22.18 0.83
N LYS A 405 4.89 23.43 0.54
CA LYS A 405 4.37 24.38 1.53
C LYS A 405 2.99 24.87 1.11
N GLY A 406 2.02 24.71 2.00
CA GLY A 406 0.70 25.31 1.86
C GLY A 406 0.66 26.66 2.57
N VAL A 407 0.19 27.70 1.87
CA VAL A 407 0.04 29.04 2.45
C VAL A 407 -1.41 29.50 2.26
N LEU A 408 -2.11 29.73 3.37
CA LEU A 408 -3.52 30.14 3.41
C LEU A 408 -3.65 31.65 3.46
N LEU A 409 -4.51 32.22 2.60
CA LEU A 409 -4.65 33.67 2.42
C LEU A 409 -5.66 34.36 3.35
N ASP A 410 -6.54 33.65 4.08
CA ASP A 410 -7.47 34.29 5.02
C ASP A 410 -7.76 33.46 6.28
N ASN A 411 -8.34 34.14 7.25
CA ASN A 411 -8.57 33.65 8.60
C ASN A 411 -9.63 32.52 8.58
N TYR A 412 -9.12 31.29 8.64
CA TYR A 412 -9.90 30.10 8.91
C TYR A 412 -10.72 30.29 10.20
N ASN A 413 -12.04 30.44 10.08
CA ASN A 413 -12.93 30.28 11.23
C ASN A 413 -13.11 28.78 11.44
N LEU A 414 -12.10 28.14 12.05
CA LEU A 414 -12.08 26.72 12.45
C LEU A 414 -13.25 26.29 13.37
N PHE A 415 -14.12 27.23 13.76
CA PHE A 415 -15.22 27.03 14.69
C PHE A 415 -16.55 27.51 14.11
N GLY A 416 -17.02 26.86 13.05
CA GLY A 416 -18.44 26.53 13.01
C GLY A 416 -18.74 25.73 14.28
N ALA A 417 -19.61 26.26 15.15
CA ALA A 417 -19.77 25.89 16.55
C ALA A 417 -20.02 24.40 16.91
N ASN A 418 -20.01 23.46 15.95
CA ASN A 418 -20.38 22.05 16.17
C ASN A 418 -19.49 20.99 15.51
N ARG A 419 -18.30 21.30 14.96
CA ARG A 419 -17.37 20.26 14.49
C ARG A 419 -15.93 20.52 14.92
N GLN A 420 -15.52 19.88 16.02
CA GLN A 420 -14.12 19.84 16.49
C GLN A 420 -13.29 18.85 15.66
N ARG A 421 -12.98 19.17 14.40
CA ARG A 421 -11.83 18.54 13.73
C ARG A 421 -10.78 19.63 13.52
N LYS A 422 -9.70 19.57 14.28
CA LYS A 422 -8.45 20.22 13.87
C LYS A 422 -8.07 19.57 12.53
N PRO A 423 -7.77 20.33 11.48
CA PRO A 423 -7.18 19.73 10.30
C PRO A 423 -5.87 19.06 10.70
N ALA A 424 -5.66 17.85 10.21
CA ALA A 424 -4.54 16.99 10.59
C ALA A 424 -3.29 17.38 9.81
N PHE A 425 -2.90 18.66 9.85
CA PHE A 425 -1.65 19.08 9.21
C PHE A 425 -0.48 18.62 10.09
N VAL A 426 0.37 17.78 9.52
CA VAL A 426 1.61 17.30 10.14
C VAL A 426 2.56 18.49 10.32
N ASP A 427 3.18 18.54 11.50
CA ASP A 427 4.19 19.49 12.00
C ASP A 427 4.79 20.45 10.93
N GLY A 428 4.53 21.75 11.07
CA GLY A 428 5.31 22.82 10.41
C GLY A 428 5.01 23.15 8.95
N SER A 429 4.20 22.35 8.24
CA SER A 429 4.01 22.44 6.77
C SER A 429 3.02 23.52 6.27
N ILE A 430 2.20 24.08 7.16
CA ILE A 430 1.27 25.18 6.86
C ILE A 430 1.36 26.22 7.98
N LYS A 431 1.72 27.46 7.62
CA LYS A 431 1.70 28.59 8.55
C LYS A 431 0.43 29.42 8.30
N LEU A 432 -0.51 29.35 9.25
CA LEU A 432 -1.67 30.23 9.25
C LEU A 432 -1.22 31.66 9.55
N LEU A 433 -1.42 32.58 8.60
CA LEU A 433 -1.34 34.01 8.86
C LEU A 433 -2.54 34.41 9.73
N ASN A 434 -2.44 34.15 11.03
CA ASN A 434 -3.49 34.38 12.00
C ASN A 434 -3.76 35.88 12.12
N LYS A 435 -4.75 36.40 11.37
CA LYS A 435 -5.09 37.83 11.35
C LYS A 435 -6.60 37.97 11.47
N GLN A 436 -7.06 38.47 12.61
CA GLN A 436 -8.46 38.83 12.91
C GLN A 436 -9.06 39.94 12.02
N ARG A 437 -8.42 40.27 10.90
CA ARG A 437 -8.78 41.36 9.99
C ARG A 437 -8.73 40.84 8.55
N PRO A 438 -9.62 41.31 7.65
CA PRO A 438 -9.60 40.92 6.25
C PRO A 438 -8.23 41.20 5.61
N PHE A 439 -7.78 40.29 4.74
CA PHE A 439 -6.55 40.43 3.96
C PHE A 439 -6.61 41.70 3.11
N ASN A 440 -6.00 42.79 3.58
CA ASN A 440 -6.13 44.08 2.90
C ASN A 440 -4.97 45.03 3.21
N SER A 441 -3.74 44.57 2.99
CA SER A 441 -2.58 45.46 2.94
C SER A 441 -1.45 44.87 2.12
N GLN A 442 -0.66 45.76 1.49
CA GLN A 442 0.67 45.45 0.95
C GLN A 442 1.51 44.67 1.99
N THR A 443 1.40 45.05 3.26
CA THR A 443 2.04 44.37 4.40
C THR A 443 1.72 42.87 4.51
N ASP A 444 0.50 42.46 4.17
CA ASP A 444 0.10 41.05 4.23
C ASP A 444 0.69 40.26 3.05
N CYS A 445 0.79 40.88 1.86
CA CYS A 445 1.55 40.34 0.73
C CYS A 445 3.04 40.23 1.07
N ASP A 446 3.65 41.27 1.65
CA ASP A 446 5.06 41.28 2.04
C ASP A 446 5.37 40.17 3.07
N SER A 447 4.45 39.92 4.01
CA SER A 447 4.56 38.80 4.96
C SER A 447 4.52 37.45 4.26
N LEU A 448 3.63 37.29 3.27
CA LEU A 448 3.52 36.07 2.46
C LEU A 448 4.82 35.81 1.68
N ILE A 449 5.37 36.86 1.07
CA ILE A 449 6.59 36.80 0.28
C ILE A 449 7.76 36.38 1.18
N GLN A 450 7.90 36.94 2.38
CA GLN A 450 8.93 36.53 3.34
C GLN A 450 8.83 35.06 3.73
N GLU A 451 7.61 34.52 3.88
CA GLU A 451 7.41 33.11 4.20
C GLU A 451 7.75 32.16 3.05
N VAL A 452 7.51 32.61 1.82
CA VAL A 452 7.95 31.87 0.64
C VAL A 452 9.47 31.94 0.53
N ASP A 453 10.06 33.13 0.70
CA ASP A 453 11.51 33.32 0.63
C ASP A 453 12.25 32.41 1.62
N ALA A 454 11.84 32.42 2.89
CA ALA A 454 12.42 31.55 3.92
C ALA A 454 12.28 30.06 3.58
N PHE A 455 11.17 29.65 2.95
CA PHE A 455 11.00 28.26 2.49
C PHE A 455 11.92 27.92 1.32
N LEU A 456 12.12 28.85 0.39
CA LEU A 456 13.02 28.64 -0.74
C LEU A 456 14.49 28.60 -0.28
N GLU A 457 14.87 29.40 0.73
CA GLU A 457 16.19 29.32 1.39
C GLU A 457 16.40 27.95 2.06
N ASP A 458 15.45 27.48 2.88
CA ASP A 458 15.51 26.16 3.53
C ASP A 458 15.65 25.02 2.49
N MET A 459 15.02 25.18 1.32
CA MET A 459 15.08 24.22 0.23
C MET A 459 16.44 24.18 -0.49
N GLU A 460 17.09 25.33 -0.71
CA GLU A 460 18.44 25.35 -1.27
C GLU A 460 19.44 24.61 -0.37
N ASP A 461 19.31 24.79 0.95
CA ASP A 461 20.16 24.12 1.92
C ASP A 461 20.01 22.59 1.86
N ILE A 462 18.78 22.07 1.79
CA ILE A 462 18.49 20.63 1.67
C ILE A 462 19.11 20.05 0.40
N VAL A 463 18.94 20.73 -0.73
CA VAL A 463 19.47 20.30 -2.02
C VAL A 463 21.00 20.30 -2.01
N SER A 464 21.63 21.33 -1.42
CA SER A 464 23.09 21.45 -1.37
C SER A 464 23.77 20.33 -0.57
N THR A 465 23.07 19.74 0.40
CA THR A 465 23.55 18.61 1.20
C THR A 465 23.31 17.23 0.58
N THR A 466 22.47 17.13 -0.46
CA THR A 466 22.03 15.84 -1.03
C THR A 466 22.79 15.45 -2.31
N ILE A 467 23.59 16.38 -2.86
CA ILE A 467 24.56 16.15 -3.96
C ILE A 467 25.94 15.91 -3.36
#